data_AF-A0A914DFL0-F1
#
_entry.id   AF-A0A914DFL0-F1
#
_cell.length_a   1.000
_cell.length_b   1.000
_cell.length_c   1.000
_cell.angle_alpha   90.00
_cell.angle_beta   90.00
_cell.angle_gamma   90.00
#
_symmetry.space_group_name_H-M   'P 1'
#
loop_
_entity.id
_entity.type
_entity.pdbx_description
1 polymer ?
#
loop_
_entity_poly.entity_id
_entity_poly.type
_entity_poly.pdbx_seq_one_letter_code
_entity_poly.pdbx_strand_id
1 'polypeptide(L)'
;MDTAAERRDRRKKKILENAEQRINAILKGPDGIENRPAPVIEGEPISPSSGDESQRTISFEDTEEVQAKNEIHYMEPLYFEFVNQNRQIAFFAGIFLRILVLIGVLTNVVWPWILGCTTFEIFVFQKKKVRYPKHSYAINFLSYSGLTEENVLIIGLMMDILYEILLNSVIAVFAFLSLHALILFGKYISEIVL
;
A
#
# COMPACT_ATOMS: atom_id res chain seq x y z
N MET A 1 -7.26 34.65 8.73
CA MET A 1 -7.28 33.19 8.98
C MET A 1 -6.19 32.58 8.12
N ASP A 2 -5.10 32.07 8.71
CA ASP A 2 -4.02 31.47 7.92
C ASP A 2 -4.43 30.10 7.38
N THR A 3 -4.27 29.90 6.08
CA THR A 3 -4.55 28.63 5.38
C THR A 3 -3.56 27.53 5.78
N ALA A 4 -3.94 26.27 5.60
CA ALA A 4 -3.08 25.12 5.96
C ALA A 4 -1.73 25.12 5.19
N ALA A 5 -1.71 25.68 3.97
CA ALA A 5 -0.51 25.85 3.17
C ALA A 5 0.45 26.87 3.80
N GLU A 6 -0.04 28.05 4.19
CA GLU A 6 0.79 29.10 4.83
C GLU A 6 1.42 28.63 6.15
N ARG A 7 0.74 27.77 6.91
CA ARG A 7 1.30 27.19 8.14
C ARG A 7 2.44 26.21 7.85
N ARG A 8 2.38 25.46 6.75
CA ARG A 8 3.47 24.58 6.31
C ARG A 8 4.67 25.39 5.86
N ASP A 9 4.46 26.46 5.10
CA ASP A 9 5.54 27.32 4.63
C ASP A 9 6.22 28.09 5.76
N ARG A 10 5.46 28.59 6.74
CA ARG A 10 6.07 29.21 7.95
C ARG A 10 6.89 28.21 8.76
N ARG A 11 6.44 26.95 8.88
CA ARG A 11 7.23 25.91 9.56
C ARG A 11 8.49 25.59 8.78
N LYS A 12 8.39 25.44 7.45
CA LYS A 12 9.53 25.20 6.56
C LYS A 12 10.57 26.32 6.70
N LYS A 13 10.13 27.58 6.65
CA LYS A 13 11.00 28.76 6.80
C LYS A 13 11.71 28.78 8.17
N LYS A 14 10.98 28.54 9.26
CA LYS A 14 11.58 28.47 10.62
C LYS A 14 12.61 27.34 10.77
N ILE A 15 12.38 26.21 10.11
CA ILE A 15 13.31 25.08 10.15
C ILE A 15 14.58 25.41 9.38
N LEU A 16 14.46 26.03 8.19
CA LEU A 16 15.58 26.42 7.35
C LEU A 16 16.42 27.55 7.96
N GLU A 17 15.80 28.59 8.51
CA GLU A 17 16.51 29.74 9.12
C GLU A 17 17.44 29.33 10.27
N ASN A 18 17.16 28.20 10.93
CA ASN A 18 17.96 27.70 12.06
C ASN A 18 18.74 26.43 11.73
N ALA A 19 18.65 25.93 10.49
CA ALA A 19 19.29 24.67 10.10
C ALA A 19 20.81 24.79 10.14
N GLU A 20 21.37 25.86 9.58
CA GLU A 20 22.82 26.07 9.52
C GLU A 20 23.44 26.24 10.91
N GLN A 21 22.80 27.00 11.80
CA GLN A 21 23.28 27.17 13.18
C GLN A 21 23.28 25.84 13.94
N ARG A 22 22.23 25.03 13.76
CA ARG A 22 22.13 23.70 14.39
C ARG A 22 23.14 22.71 13.83
N ILE A 23 23.34 22.70 12.51
CA ILE A 23 24.34 21.84 11.87
C ILE A 23 25.74 22.23 12.36
N ASN A 24 26.07 23.52 12.38
CA ASN A 24 27.35 24.00 12.88
C ASN A 24 27.55 23.71 14.37
N ALA A 25 26.51 23.78 15.20
CA ALA A 25 26.59 23.41 16.61
C ALA A 25 26.81 21.90 16.84
N ILE A 26 26.35 21.05 15.91
CA ILE A 26 26.58 19.60 15.97
C ILE A 26 27.97 19.24 15.45
N LEU A 27 28.44 19.93 14.41
CA LEU A 27 29.74 19.68 13.78
C LEU A 27 30.90 20.30 14.57
N LYS A 28 30.66 21.30 15.40
CA LYS A 28 31.67 21.87 16.29
C LYS A 28 31.68 21.17 17.64
N GLY A 29 32.86 20.74 18.08
CA GLY A 29 33.07 20.22 19.43
C GLY A 29 32.75 21.26 20.53
N PRO A 30 32.69 20.85 21.81
CA PRO A 30 32.35 21.72 22.94
C PRO A 30 33.25 22.96 23.08
N ASP A 31 34.47 22.90 22.56
CA ASP A 31 35.44 24.01 22.57
C ASP A 31 35.43 24.84 21.28
N GLY A 32 34.58 24.50 20.30
CA GLY A 32 34.41 25.24 19.03
C GLY A 32 35.56 25.14 18.03
N ILE A 33 36.66 24.48 18.41
CA ILE A 33 37.91 24.37 17.63
C ILE A 33 37.96 23.06 16.84
N GLU A 34 37.30 22.01 17.32
CA GLU A 34 37.30 20.68 16.70
C GLU A 34 36.14 20.56 15.70
N ASN A 35 36.46 20.42 14.40
CA ASN A 35 35.49 20.07 13.38
C ASN A 35 35.33 18.55 13.36
N ARG A 36 34.15 18.07 13.76
CA ARG A 36 33.81 16.65 13.68
C ARG A 36 33.32 16.33 12.28
N PRO A 37 33.79 15.23 11.66
CA PRO A 37 33.22 14.77 10.40
C PRO A 37 31.73 14.46 10.59
N ALA A 38 30.93 14.72 9.56
CA ALA A 38 29.51 14.39 9.61
C ALA A 38 29.33 12.89 9.93
N PRO A 39 28.32 12.53 10.74
CA PRO A 39 28.08 11.14 11.10
C PRO A 39 27.88 10.32 9.82
N VAL A 40 28.73 9.30 9.66
CA VAL A 40 28.66 8.37 8.53
C VAL A 40 27.38 7.56 8.70
N ILE A 41 26.47 7.69 7.73
CA ILE A 41 25.29 6.84 7.65
C ILE A 41 25.81 5.46 7.22
N GLU A 42 25.93 4.54 8.18
CA GLU A 42 26.34 3.16 7.94
C GLU A 42 25.34 2.47 7.02
N GLY A 43 25.64 2.46 5.72
CA GLY A 43 24.80 1.85 4.69
C GLY A 43 25.52 1.44 3.41
N GLU A 44 26.79 1.80 3.21
CA GLU A 44 27.57 1.35 2.05
C GLU A 44 29.04 1.03 2.42
N PRO A 45 29.68 0.06 1.72
CA PRO A 45 31.03 -0.40 2.05
C PRO A 45 32.07 0.60 1.55
N ILE A 46 32.83 1.16 2.48
CA ILE A 46 33.92 2.11 2.19
C ILE A 46 35.19 1.32 1.88
N SER A 47 35.68 1.40 0.64
CA SER A 47 37.10 1.18 0.33
C SER A 47 37.91 2.40 0.81
N PRO A 48 39.07 2.21 1.48
CA PRO A 48 39.88 3.34 1.92
C PRO A 48 40.75 3.84 0.77
N SER A 49 40.66 5.14 0.48
CA SER A 49 41.66 5.84 -0.33
C SER A 49 42.17 7.03 0.46
N SER A 50 43.49 7.02 0.65
CA SER A 50 44.34 7.99 1.31
C SER A 50 44.30 9.38 0.69
N GLY A 51 44.34 10.40 1.57
CA GLY A 51 45.08 11.66 1.44
C GLY A 51 44.77 12.58 0.27
N ASP A 52 44.15 13.73 0.54
CA ASP A 52 44.80 15.03 0.34
C ASP A 52 43.91 16.18 0.84
N GLU A 53 44.52 17.09 1.58
CA GLU A 53 43.95 18.38 1.99
C GLU A 53 43.83 19.28 0.75
N SER A 54 42.60 19.57 0.33
CA SER A 54 42.33 20.62 -0.65
C SER A 54 41.21 21.52 -0.15
N GLN A 55 41.59 22.76 0.20
CA GLN A 55 40.68 23.87 0.46
C GLN A 55 39.75 24.06 -0.75
N ARG A 56 38.50 23.64 -0.63
CA ARG A 56 37.43 24.06 -1.53
C ARG A 56 36.69 25.24 -0.93
N THR A 57 37.00 26.42 -1.45
CA THR A 57 36.13 27.59 -1.42
C THR A 57 34.80 27.21 -2.05
N ILE A 58 33.74 27.13 -1.23
CA ILE A 58 32.37 26.88 -1.70
C ILE A 58 31.86 28.21 -2.25
N SER A 59 31.98 28.41 -3.56
CA SER A 59 31.26 29.44 -4.30
C SER A 59 29.77 29.14 -4.26
N PHE A 60 29.01 30.10 -3.74
CA PHE A 60 27.57 30.05 -3.48
C PHE A 60 26.76 30.44 -4.73
N GLU A 61 27.09 29.86 -5.89
CA GLU A 61 26.54 30.30 -7.18
C GLU A 61 25.97 29.18 -8.06
N ASP A 62 25.61 28.03 -7.48
CA ASP A 62 24.92 26.94 -8.18
C ASP A 62 23.73 26.40 -7.36
N THR A 63 22.79 27.28 -6.96
CA THR A 63 21.53 26.86 -6.30
C THR A 63 20.32 26.98 -7.22
N GLU A 64 20.48 26.78 -8.53
CA GLU A 64 19.33 26.74 -9.46
C GLU A 64 19.18 25.46 -10.29
N GLU A 65 20.09 24.47 -10.22
CA GLU A 65 19.98 23.25 -11.04
C GLU A 65 19.78 21.92 -10.29
N VAL A 66 19.52 21.92 -8.98
CA VAL A 66 19.05 20.71 -8.27
C VAL A 66 17.51 20.67 -8.22
N GLN A 67 16.88 20.95 -9.36
CA GLN A 67 15.43 20.78 -9.56
C GLN A 67 15.08 19.81 -10.70
N ALA A 68 16.06 19.13 -11.26
CA ALA A 68 15.83 18.10 -12.27
C ALA A 68 16.26 16.73 -11.76
N LYS A 69 15.35 15.76 -11.91
CA LYS A 69 15.62 14.31 -11.91
C LYS A 69 15.51 13.53 -10.60
N ASN A 70 14.60 13.93 -9.71
CA ASN A 70 13.81 12.93 -8.98
C ASN A 70 12.49 12.70 -9.73
N GLU A 71 12.58 12.23 -10.98
CA GLU A 71 11.46 11.44 -11.52
C GLU A 71 11.42 10.19 -10.64
N ILE A 72 10.60 10.24 -9.60
CA ILE A 72 10.19 9.07 -8.86
C ILE A 72 9.50 8.21 -9.90
N HIS A 73 10.25 7.29 -10.48
CA HIS A 73 9.74 6.34 -11.45
C HIS A 73 8.69 5.53 -10.70
N TYR A 74 7.43 5.92 -10.88
CA TYR A 74 6.30 5.29 -10.21
C TYR A 74 6.18 3.91 -10.83
N MET A 75 6.91 2.94 -10.27
CA MET A 75 6.76 1.56 -10.65
C MET A 75 5.37 1.18 -10.17
N GLU A 76 4.43 1.05 -11.11
CA GLU A 76 3.08 0.63 -10.80
C GLU A 76 3.19 -0.68 -10.01
N PRO A 77 2.64 -0.74 -8.79
CA PRO A 77 2.90 -1.88 -7.94
C PRO A 77 2.33 -3.11 -8.64
N LEU A 78 3.17 -4.12 -8.89
CA LEU A 78 2.85 -5.46 -9.44
C LEU A 78 1.61 -6.10 -8.78
N TYR A 79 1.22 -5.59 -7.63
CA TYR A 79 -0.04 -5.86 -6.96
C TYR A 79 -1.30 -5.59 -7.81
N PHE A 80 -1.31 -4.58 -8.70
CA PHE A 80 -2.51 -4.26 -9.50
C PHE A 80 -2.86 -5.38 -10.50
N GLU A 81 -1.88 -5.95 -11.20
CA GLU A 81 -2.11 -7.07 -12.11
C GLU A 81 -2.59 -8.32 -11.36
N PHE A 82 -1.95 -8.64 -10.23
CA PHE A 82 -2.32 -9.80 -9.41
C PHE A 82 -3.74 -9.69 -8.84
N VAL A 83 -4.11 -8.50 -8.34
CA VAL A 83 -5.47 -8.24 -7.84
C VAL A 83 -6.49 -8.35 -8.96
N ASN A 84 -6.18 -7.84 -10.16
CA ASN A 84 -7.10 -7.92 -11.29
C ASN A 84 -7.33 -9.37 -11.73
N GLN A 85 -6.29 -10.20 -11.74
CA GLN A 85 -6.40 -11.61 -12.09
C GLN A 85 -7.26 -12.39 -11.07
N ASN A 86 -7.09 -12.15 -9.77
CA ASN A 86 -7.91 -12.80 -8.74
C ASN A 86 -9.39 -12.42 -8.83
N ARG A 87 -9.70 -11.18 -9.22
CA ARG A 87 -11.09 -10.72 -9.39
C ARG A 87 -11.80 -11.44 -10.54
N GLN A 88 -11.08 -11.73 -11.62
CA GLN A 88 -11.64 -12.53 -12.72
C GLN A 88 -11.99 -13.95 -12.25
N ILE A 89 -11.12 -14.58 -11.44
CA ILE A 89 -11.38 -15.90 -10.87
C ILE A 89 -12.65 -15.88 -10.01
N ALA A 90 -12.83 -14.86 -9.15
CA ALA A 90 -14.04 -14.72 -8.34
C ALA A 90 -15.31 -14.55 -9.20
N PHE A 91 -15.24 -13.78 -10.28
CA PHE A 91 -16.34 -13.63 -11.24
C PHE A 91 -16.72 -14.98 -11.87
N PHE A 92 -15.74 -15.74 -12.39
CA PHE A 92 -15.99 -17.07 -12.96
C PHE A 92 -16.50 -18.07 -11.91
N ALA A 93 -16.03 -18.00 -10.66
CA ALA A 93 -16.52 -18.83 -9.58
C ALA A 93 -18.02 -18.58 -9.31
N GLY A 94 -18.48 -17.33 -9.36
CA GLY A 94 -19.90 -16.98 -9.24
C GLY A 94 -20.76 -17.59 -10.36
N ILE A 95 -20.29 -17.52 -11.61
CA ILE A 95 -20.94 -18.17 -12.77
C ILE A 95 -20.99 -19.68 -12.58
N PHE A 96 -19.86 -20.30 -12.21
CA PHE A 96 -19.75 -21.74 -12.02
C PHE A 96 -20.70 -22.24 -10.92
N LEU A 97 -20.76 -21.55 -9.78
CA LEU A 97 -21.73 -21.87 -8.72
C LEU A 97 -23.17 -21.78 -9.20
N ARG A 98 -23.50 -20.78 -10.03
CA ARG A 98 -24.84 -20.68 -10.60
C ARG A 98 -25.17 -21.88 -11.49
N ILE A 99 -24.21 -22.36 -12.29
CA ILE A 99 -24.36 -23.56 -13.11
C ILE A 99 -24.60 -24.81 -12.25
N LEU A 100 -23.83 -24.99 -11.16
CA LEU A 100 -24.02 -26.11 -10.25
C LEU A 100 -25.41 -26.13 -9.60
N VAL A 101 -25.95 -24.96 -9.26
CA VAL A 101 -27.32 -24.82 -8.75
C VAL A 101 -28.36 -25.18 -9.81
N LEU A 102 -28.14 -24.80 -11.08
CA LEU A 102 -29.04 -25.17 -12.17
C LEU A 102 -29.11 -26.68 -12.40
N ILE A 103 -27.98 -27.37 -12.27
CA ILE A 103 -27.90 -28.83 -12.40
C ILE A 103 -28.52 -29.53 -11.18
N GLY A 104 -28.78 -28.80 -10.09
CA GLY A 104 -29.34 -29.35 -8.86
C GLY A 104 -28.31 -30.05 -7.95
N VAL A 105 -27.02 -29.85 -8.21
CA VAL A 105 -25.93 -30.43 -7.39
C VAL A 105 -25.86 -29.79 -6.01
N LEU A 106 -26.17 -28.49 -5.93
CA LEU A 106 -26.10 -27.70 -4.71
C LEU A 106 -27.49 -27.29 -4.24
N THR A 107 -27.87 -27.72 -3.04
CA THR A 107 -29.07 -27.26 -2.33
C THR A 107 -28.83 -25.94 -1.59
N ASN A 108 -27.60 -25.71 -1.11
CA ASN A 108 -27.20 -24.49 -0.44
C ASN A 108 -25.89 -23.96 -1.04
N VAL A 109 -25.96 -22.75 -1.60
CA VAL A 109 -24.83 -22.08 -2.28
C VAL A 109 -23.87 -21.42 -1.30
N VAL A 110 -24.38 -21.02 -0.13
CA VAL A 110 -23.65 -20.18 0.82
C VAL A 110 -22.47 -20.93 1.43
N TRP A 111 -22.65 -22.19 1.82
CA TRP A 111 -21.59 -22.98 2.46
C TRP A 111 -20.39 -23.26 1.54
N PRO A 112 -20.56 -23.81 0.33
CA PRO A 112 -19.45 -24.00 -0.61
C PRO A 112 -18.77 -22.68 -0.99
N TRP A 113 -19.55 -21.59 -1.10
CA TRP A 113 -19.00 -20.25 -1.37
C TRP A 113 -18.07 -19.78 -0.25
N ILE A 114 -18.56 -19.76 1.00
CA ILE A 114 -17.76 -19.32 2.16
C ILE A 114 -16.51 -20.18 2.30
N LEU A 115 -16.64 -21.50 2.17
CA LEU A 115 -15.52 -22.42 2.27
C LEU A 115 -14.50 -22.19 1.14
N GLY A 116 -14.96 -22.02 -0.10
CA GLY A 116 -14.10 -21.76 -1.26
C GLY A 116 -13.34 -20.44 -1.14
N CYS A 117 -14.02 -19.36 -0.75
CA CYS A 117 -13.38 -18.05 -0.61
C CYS A 117 -12.39 -18.00 0.55
N THR A 118 -12.77 -18.54 1.71
CA THR A 118 -11.87 -18.54 2.87
C THR A 118 -10.62 -19.37 2.60
N THR A 119 -10.76 -20.56 2.03
CA THR A 119 -9.60 -21.42 1.69
C THR A 119 -8.72 -20.80 0.60
N PHE A 120 -9.32 -20.23 -0.45
CA PHE A 120 -8.57 -19.56 -1.51
C PHE A 120 -7.79 -18.36 -0.98
N GLU A 121 -8.41 -17.49 -0.19
CA GLU A 121 -7.74 -16.31 0.35
C GLU A 121 -6.65 -16.67 1.37
N ILE A 122 -6.86 -17.69 2.22
CA ILE A 122 -5.81 -18.20 3.09
C ILE A 122 -4.62 -18.71 2.26
N PHE A 123 -4.88 -19.43 1.18
CA PHE A 123 -3.82 -19.95 0.30
C PHE A 123 -3.07 -18.83 -0.43
N VAL A 124 -3.79 -17.84 -0.98
CA VAL A 124 -3.20 -16.65 -1.59
C VAL A 124 -2.38 -15.87 -0.57
N PHE A 125 -2.91 -15.74 0.65
CA PHE A 125 -2.25 -15.05 1.74
C PHE A 125 -0.94 -15.74 2.15
N GLN A 126 -0.90 -17.06 2.26
CA GLN A 126 0.33 -17.82 2.55
C GLN A 126 1.42 -17.59 1.49
N LYS A 127 1.04 -17.37 0.23
CA LYS A 127 1.99 -17.08 -0.86
C LYS A 127 2.46 -15.62 -0.86
N LYS A 128 1.67 -14.71 -0.31
CA LYS A 128 2.01 -13.30 -0.20
C LYS A 128 3.07 -13.12 0.89
N LYS A 129 4.30 -12.80 0.50
CA LYS A 129 5.33 -12.28 1.43
C LYS A 129 5.04 -10.82 1.80
N VAL A 130 3.86 -10.55 2.36
CA VAL A 130 3.49 -9.18 2.77
C VAL A 130 3.95 -8.97 4.20
N ARG A 131 4.83 -7.98 4.38
CA ARG A 131 5.45 -7.69 5.68
C ARG A 131 4.63 -6.72 6.53
N TYR A 132 3.72 -5.94 5.92
CA TYR A 132 2.90 -4.95 6.63
C TYR A 132 1.52 -4.75 5.97
N PRO A 133 0.45 -4.58 6.78
CA PRO A 133 -0.87 -4.24 6.27
C PRO A 133 -0.87 -2.86 5.62
N LYS A 134 -1.75 -2.65 4.63
CA LYS A 134 -1.82 -1.34 3.96
C LYS A 134 -2.17 -0.28 4.99
N HIS A 135 -1.44 0.83 5.03
CA HIS A 135 -1.68 1.93 5.97
C HIS A 135 -3.06 2.58 5.76
N SER A 136 -4.09 1.96 6.31
CA SER A 136 -5.45 2.43 6.33
C SER A 136 -5.68 3.31 7.56
N TYR A 137 -6.61 4.25 7.48
CA TYR A 137 -7.04 5.06 8.62
C TYR A 137 -7.42 4.20 9.83
N ALA A 138 -7.93 2.99 9.60
CA ALA A 138 -8.24 2.03 10.65
C ALA A 138 -7.00 1.59 11.46
N ILE A 139 -5.86 1.40 10.79
CA ILE A 139 -4.61 0.97 11.45
C ILE A 139 -4.04 2.12 12.28
N ASN A 140 -4.11 3.34 11.76
CA ASN A 140 -3.73 4.53 12.53
C ASN A 140 -4.65 4.70 13.76
N PHE A 141 -5.95 4.46 13.63
CA PHE A 141 -6.85 4.49 14.76
C PHE A 141 -6.50 3.42 15.82
N LEU A 142 -6.19 2.19 15.38
CA LEU A 142 -5.78 1.10 16.26
C LEU A 142 -4.43 1.35 16.95
N SER A 143 -3.50 2.06 16.31
CA SER A 143 -2.24 2.44 16.96
C SER A 143 -2.47 3.52 18.03
N TYR A 144 -3.43 4.43 17.83
CA TYR A 144 -3.80 5.42 18.85
C TYR A 144 -4.59 4.85 20.03
N SER A 145 -5.20 3.66 19.91
CA SER A 145 -5.98 3.07 21.00
C SER A 145 -5.13 2.42 22.09
N GLY A 146 -3.80 2.50 22.02
CA GLY A 146 -2.87 1.95 23.01
C GLY A 146 -2.70 0.43 22.91
N LEU A 147 -3.07 -0.18 21.78
CA LEU A 147 -2.78 -1.60 21.51
C LEU A 147 -1.29 -1.78 21.22
N THR A 148 -0.76 -2.96 21.55
CA THR A 148 0.61 -3.32 21.17
C THR A 148 0.76 -3.39 19.65
N GLU A 149 1.95 -3.06 19.14
CA GLU A 149 2.23 -3.04 17.70
C GLU A 149 1.93 -4.38 17.03
N GLU A 150 2.23 -5.49 17.71
CA GLU A 150 1.91 -6.85 17.24
C GLU A 150 0.41 -7.06 17.03
N ASN A 151 -0.42 -6.64 17.98
CA ASN A 151 -1.87 -6.77 17.88
C ASN A 151 -2.41 -5.89 16.75
N VAL A 152 -1.91 -4.67 16.61
CA VAL A 152 -2.30 -3.75 15.53
C VAL A 152 -1.97 -4.37 14.16
N LEU A 153 -0.80 -5.01 14.03
CA LEU A 153 -0.39 -5.66 12.79
C LEU A 153 -1.27 -6.87 12.45
N ILE A 154 -1.57 -7.73 13.43
CA ILE A 154 -2.47 -8.88 13.24
C ILE A 154 -3.87 -8.42 12.84
N ILE A 155 -4.43 -7.42 13.54
CA ILE A 155 -5.77 -6.89 13.25
C ILE A 155 -5.80 -6.24 11.86
N GLY A 156 -4.78 -5.46 11.51
CA GLY A 156 -4.69 -4.84 10.18
C GLY A 156 -4.65 -5.88 9.05
N LEU A 157 -3.92 -6.96 9.26
CA LEU A 157 -3.83 -8.07 8.31
C LEU A 157 -5.16 -8.83 8.19
N MET A 158 -5.85 -9.08 9.30
CA MET A 158 -7.20 -9.66 9.29
C MET A 158 -8.21 -8.77 8.57
N MET A 159 -8.13 -7.46 8.76
CA MET A 159 -8.98 -6.48 8.06
C MET A 159 -8.71 -6.48 6.55
N ASP A 160 -7.45 -6.54 6.13
CA ASP A 160 -7.08 -6.63 4.70
C ASP A 160 -7.61 -7.93 4.07
N ILE A 161 -7.45 -9.07 4.75
CA ILE A 161 -8.01 -10.36 4.28
C ILE A 161 -9.53 -10.29 4.19
N LEU A 162 -10.20 -9.76 5.22
CA LEU A 162 -11.65 -9.66 5.25
C LEU A 162 -12.16 -8.75 4.13
N TYR A 163 -11.50 -7.62 3.88
CA TYR A 163 -11.83 -6.70 2.81
C TYR A 163 -11.75 -7.39 1.43
N GLU A 164 -10.69 -8.15 1.17
CA GLU A 164 -10.53 -8.88 -0.10
C GLU A 164 -11.59 -9.98 -0.26
N ILE A 165 -11.89 -10.75 0.82
CA ILE A 165 -12.98 -11.74 0.82
C ILE A 165 -14.33 -11.08 0.49
N LEU A 166 -14.62 -9.94 1.12
CA LEU A 166 -15.87 -9.21 0.90
C LEU A 166 -15.97 -8.70 -0.54
N LEU A 167 -14.90 -8.09 -1.06
CA LEU A 167 -14.87 -7.58 -2.42
C LEU A 167 -15.07 -8.70 -3.45
N ASN A 168 -14.35 -9.82 -3.30
CA ASN A 168 -14.49 -10.97 -4.17
C ASN A 168 -15.89 -11.61 -4.06
N SER A 169 -16.50 -11.58 -2.86
CA SER A 169 -17.90 -12.00 -2.65
C SER A 169 -18.90 -11.12 -3.37
N VAL A 170 -18.74 -9.80 -3.35
CA VAL A 170 -19.63 -8.91 -4.08
C VAL A 170 -19.54 -9.19 -5.59
N ILE A 171 -18.34 -9.35 -6.13
CA ILE A 171 -18.12 -9.63 -7.56
C ILE A 171 -18.75 -10.97 -7.97
N ALA A 172 -18.56 -12.02 -7.17
CA ALA A 172 -19.13 -13.33 -7.48
C ALA A 172 -20.65 -13.37 -7.34
N VAL A 173 -21.22 -12.73 -6.31
CA VAL A 173 -22.67 -12.57 -6.15
C VAL A 173 -23.25 -11.80 -7.33
N PHE A 174 -22.58 -10.73 -7.76
CA PHE A 174 -22.98 -9.97 -8.93
C PHE A 174 -22.99 -10.85 -10.20
N ALA A 175 -21.94 -11.65 -10.43
CA ALA A 175 -21.86 -12.57 -11.56
C ALA A 175 -22.97 -13.65 -11.51
N PHE A 176 -23.20 -14.22 -10.31
CA PHE A 176 -24.24 -15.21 -10.06
C PHE A 176 -25.64 -14.65 -10.37
N LEU A 177 -25.95 -13.45 -9.87
CA LEU A 177 -27.24 -12.79 -10.09
C LEU A 177 -27.43 -12.37 -11.55
N SER A 178 -26.35 -11.91 -12.20
CA SER A 178 -26.38 -11.54 -13.62
C SER A 178 -26.71 -12.74 -14.50
N LEU A 179 -26.06 -13.90 -14.26
CA LEU A 179 -26.39 -15.13 -14.99
C LEU A 179 -27.80 -15.62 -14.68
N HIS A 180 -28.25 -15.50 -13.42
CA HIS A 180 -29.62 -15.84 -13.05
C HIS A 180 -30.65 -14.99 -13.81
N ALA A 181 -30.44 -13.67 -13.87
CA ALA A 181 -31.31 -12.75 -14.60
C ALA A 181 -31.33 -13.07 -16.11
N LEU A 182 -30.17 -13.39 -16.71
CA LEU A 182 -30.08 -13.76 -18.12
C LEU A 182 -30.89 -15.03 -18.42
N ILE A 183 -30.84 -16.03 -17.55
CA ILE A 183 -31.61 -17.27 -17.71
C ILE A 183 -33.12 -17.00 -17.60
N LEU A 184 -33.54 -16.19 -16.63
CA LEU A 184 -34.95 -15.81 -16.49
C LEU A 184 -35.45 -15.06 -17.72
N PHE A 185 -34.64 -14.15 -18.25
CA PHE A 185 -34.96 -13.41 -19.46
C PHE A 185 -35.07 -14.32 -20.68
N GLY A 186 -34.13 -15.26 -20.84
CA GLY A 186 -34.17 -16.26 -21.91
C GLY A 186 -35.42 -17.16 -21.84
N LYS A 187 -35.81 -17.57 -20.63
CA LYS A 187 -37.04 -18.32 -20.40
C LYS A 187 -38.27 -17.51 -20.80
N TYR A 188 -38.34 -16.25 -20.38
CA TYR A 188 -39.45 -15.35 -20.70
C TYR A 188 -39.62 -15.11 -22.21
N ILE A 189 -38.52 -14.90 -22.93
CA ILE A 189 -38.56 -14.77 -24.40
C ILE A 189 -39.08 -16.06 -25.05
N SER A 190 -38.61 -17.23 -24.58
CA SER A 190 -39.05 -18.51 -25.13
C SER A 190 -40.54 -18.75 -24.96
N GLU A 191 -41.16 -18.24 -23.89
CA GLU A 191 -42.60 -18.35 -23.64
C GLU A 191 -43.43 -17.39 -24.51
N ILE A 192 -42.86 -16.28 -24.99
CA ILE A 192 -43.55 -15.34 -25.89
C ILE A 192 -43.52 -15.82 -27.34
N VAL A 193 -42.41 -16.45 -27.74
CA VAL A 193 -42.19 -16.85 -29.14
C VAL A 193 -42.94 -18.13 -29.51
N LEU A 194 -43.24 -18.99 -28.53
CA LEU A 194 -43.83 -20.31 -28.73
C LEU A 194 -45.34 -20.31 -28.47
#